data_AF-A0A1D2M5Y0-F1
#
_entry.id   AF-A0A1D2M5Y0-F1
#
_cell.length_a   1.000
_cell.length_b   1.000
_cell.length_c   1.000
_cell.angle_alpha   90.00
_cell.angle_beta   90.00
_cell.angle_gamma   90.00
#
_symmetry.space_group_name_H-M   'P 1'
#
loop_
_entity.id
_entity.type
_entity.pdbx_description
1 polymer ?
#
loop_
_entity_poly.entity_id
_entity_poly.type
_entity_poly.pdbx_seq_one_letter_code
_entity_poly.pdbx_strand_id
1 'polypeptide(L)'
;MSPTCFSAPKDFCTFTLYVLAVYQDIQEKVREEVNRFMKDDGTLAYDDVGKLDYLDMVFCEVLRKYPPGFRQERVCTKDYNDPETGLFVPKGTLVAIPMYSFHNDKQYFDNPDKFDPEHFTPENKAKRHNYSFMPWGYGPRSCLGMRLALIECKSFICHIVHRFSNRANRENSNSNQNRQSTPPTNASSRFGVEIYCFVNRMITGN
;
A
#
# COMPACT_ATOMS: atom_id res chain seq x y z
N MET A 1 6.52 16.47 -15.41
CA MET A 1 6.34 15.55 -14.26
C MET A 1 6.17 16.39 -13.01
N SER A 2 5.09 16.21 -12.25
CA SER A 2 4.92 16.92 -10.97
C SER A 2 6.00 16.48 -9.98
N PRO A 3 6.45 17.35 -9.05
CA PRO A 3 7.46 17.03 -8.03
C PRO A 3 7.15 15.78 -7.19
N THR A 4 5.86 15.42 -7.12
CA THR A 4 5.33 14.27 -6.37
C THR A 4 5.72 12.90 -6.95
N CYS A 5 6.17 12.82 -8.20
CA CYS A 5 6.49 11.53 -8.84
C CYS A 5 7.79 10.91 -8.29
N PHE A 6 8.82 11.74 -8.03
CA PHE A 6 10.10 11.28 -7.50
C PHE A 6 10.08 11.06 -5.97
N SER A 7 9.17 11.71 -5.25
CA SER A 7 9.09 11.56 -3.79
C SER A 7 8.51 10.19 -3.38
N ALA A 8 7.59 9.62 -4.16
CA ALA A 8 6.88 8.41 -3.76
C ALA A 8 7.79 7.17 -3.53
N PRO A 9 8.75 6.81 -4.42
CA PRO A 9 9.66 5.69 -4.16
C PRO A 9 10.59 5.94 -2.97
N LYS A 10 11.09 7.18 -2.83
CA LYS A 10 11.89 7.62 -1.68
C LYS A 10 11.13 7.41 -0.37
N ASP A 11 9.89 7.90 -0.31
CA ASP A 11 9.08 7.87 0.90
C ASP A 11 8.75 6.41 1.25
N PHE A 12 8.42 5.61 0.23
CA PHE A 12 8.18 4.19 0.39
C PHE A 12 9.40 3.43 0.94
N CYS A 13 10.60 3.64 0.38
CA CYS A 13 11.85 3.07 0.91
C CYS A 13 12.12 3.55 2.35
N THR A 14 11.88 4.83 2.63
CA THR A 14 12.14 5.42 3.96
C THR A 14 11.23 4.79 5.01
N PHE A 15 9.92 4.69 4.75
CA PHE A 15 8.99 4.05 5.68
C PHE A 15 9.25 2.55 5.83
N THR A 16 9.66 1.87 4.75
CA THR A 16 10.08 0.47 4.82
C THR A 16 11.28 0.30 5.75
N LEU A 17 12.33 1.10 5.58
CA LEU A 17 13.51 1.06 6.45
C LEU A 17 13.16 1.38 7.91
N TYR A 18 12.26 2.35 8.13
CA TYR A 18 11.78 2.70 9.46
C TYR A 18 11.06 1.52 10.13
N VAL A 19 10.12 0.87 9.43
CA VAL A 19 9.42 -0.32 9.92
C VAL A 19 10.41 -1.43 10.24
N LEU A 20 11.35 -1.73 9.35
CA LEU A 20 12.37 -2.75 9.60
C LEU A 20 13.27 -2.39 10.79
N ALA A 21 13.56 -1.11 11.03
CA ALA A 21 14.35 -0.67 12.17
C ALA A 21 13.58 -0.79 13.51
N VAL A 22 12.25 -0.64 13.48
CA VAL A 22 11.37 -0.75 14.66
C VAL A 22 11.01 -2.22 14.96
N TYR A 23 10.67 -3.00 13.94
CA TYR A 23 10.25 -4.40 14.04
C TYR A 23 11.39 -5.35 13.66
N GLN A 24 12.24 -5.65 14.64
CA GLN A 24 13.45 -6.47 14.44
C GLN A 24 13.14 -7.92 14.07
N ASP A 25 12.02 -8.46 14.54
CA ASP A 25 11.48 -9.77 14.19
C ASP A 25 11.13 -9.86 12.69
N ILE A 26 10.51 -8.81 12.16
CA ILE A 26 10.20 -8.70 10.73
C ILE A 26 11.49 -8.52 9.93
N GLN A 27 12.42 -7.69 10.42
CA GLN A 27 13.71 -7.50 9.76
C GLN A 27 14.50 -8.80 9.64
N GLU A 28 14.51 -9.65 10.68
CA GLU A 28 15.25 -10.90 10.64
C GLU A 28 14.64 -11.88 9.64
N LYS A 29 13.30 -12.01 9.59
CA LYS A 29 12.62 -12.80 8.56
C LYS A 29 12.93 -12.32 7.14
N VAL A 30 12.93 -11.00 6.91
CA VAL A 30 13.33 -10.43 5.61
C VAL A 30 14.79 -10.74 5.32
N ARG A 31 15.69 -10.62 6.31
CA ARG A 31 17.12 -10.91 6.14
C ARG A 31 17.36 -12.37 5.79
N GLU A 32 16.71 -13.30 6.50
CA GLU A 32 16.75 -14.72 6.19
C GLU A 32 16.30 -14.99 4.75
N GLU A 33 15.17 -14.39 4.34
CA GLU A 33 14.68 -14.51 2.97
C GLU A 33 15.68 -13.97 1.94
N VAL A 34 16.19 -12.76 2.14
CA VAL A 34 17.15 -12.12 1.24
C VAL A 34 18.45 -12.92 1.14
N ASN A 35 18.97 -13.41 2.27
CA ASN A 35 20.21 -14.19 2.30
C ASN A 35 20.11 -15.53 1.57
N ARG A 36 18.90 -16.10 1.42
CA ARG A 36 18.70 -17.32 0.61
C ARG A 36 18.90 -17.08 -0.89
N PHE A 37 18.63 -15.88 -1.36
CA PHE A 37 18.69 -15.52 -2.79
C PHE A 37 19.93 -14.68 -3.14
N MET A 38 20.58 -14.08 -2.15
CA MET A 38 21.82 -13.35 -2.34
C MET A 38 22.96 -14.33 -2.61
N LYS A 39 23.76 -14.04 -3.63
CA LYS A 39 24.97 -14.82 -3.94
C LYS A 39 26.12 -14.44 -3.01
N ASP A 40 27.16 -15.28 -2.99
CA ASP A 40 28.37 -15.07 -2.19
C ASP A 40 29.11 -13.75 -2.52
N ASP A 41 28.94 -13.24 -3.74
CA ASP A 41 29.50 -11.95 -4.18
C ASP A 41 28.63 -10.74 -3.77
N GLY A 42 27.52 -10.97 -3.06
CA GLY A 42 26.58 -9.95 -2.61
C GLY A 42 25.66 -9.41 -3.71
N THR A 43 25.55 -10.12 -4.84
CA THR A 43 24.65 -9.74 -5.94
C THR A 43 23.31 -10.49 -5.88
N LEU A 44 22.25 -9.80 -6.29
CA LEU A 44 20.89 -10.34 -6.43
C LEU A 44 20.53 -10.40 -7.92
N ALA A 45 20.14 -11.58 -8.41
CA ALA A 45 19.70 -11.71 -9.80
C ALA A 45 18.29 -11.14 -10.00
N TYR A 46 18.02 -10.58 -11.18
CA TYR A 46 16.72 -9.99 -11.51
C TYR A 46 15.56 -10.99 -11.33
N ASP A 47 15.74 -12.23 -11.75
CA ASP A 47 14.72 -13.29 -11.65
C ASP A 47 14.41 -13.68 -10.20
N ASP A 48 15.33 -13.40 -9.27
CA ASP A 48 15.15 -13.71 -7.84
C ASP A 48 14.42 -12.58 -7.10
N VAL A 49 14.44 -11.34 -7.60
CA VAL A 49 13.69 -10.21 -7.03
C VAL A 49 12.18 -10.52 -6.97
N GLY A 50 11.67 -11.28 -7.93
CA GLY A 50 10.28 -11.72 -7.99
C GLY A 50 9.89 -12.81 -6.99
N LYS A 51 10.86 -13.44 -6.31
CA LYS A 51 10.65 -14.59 -5.40
C LYS A 51 10.68 -14.20 -3.90
N LEU A 52 10.85 -12.91 -3.61
CA LEU A 52 10.92 -12.36 -2.26
C LEU A 52 9.49 -12.11 -1.72
N ASP A 53 8.79 -13.21 -1.44
CA ASP A 53 7.36 -13.20 -1.08
C ASP A 53 7.11 -12.50 0.27
N TYR A 54 7.98 -12.72 1.27
CA TYR A 54 7.84 -12.07 2.57
C TYR A 54 8.12 -10.58 2.48
N LEU A 55 9.13 -10.17 1.71
CA LEU A 55 9.37 -8.77 1.42
C LEU A 55 8.16 -8.11 0.71
N ASP A 56 7.51 -8.81 -0.21
CA ASP A 56 6.27 -8.32 -0.85
C ASP A 56 5.13 -8.10 0.15
N MET A 57 5.00 -8.98 1.14
CA MET A 57 4.01 -8.82 2.21
C MET A 57 4.33 -7.59 3.07
N VAL A 58 5.59 -7.39 3.45
CA VAL A 58 6.04 -6.19 4.18
C VAL A 58 5.76 -4.93 3.36
N PHE A 59 6.07 -4.95 2.07
CA PHE A 59 5.84 -3.83 1.15
C PHE A 59 4.35 -3.47 1.06
N CYS A 60 3.48 -4.47 0.95
CA CYS A 60 2.03 -4.26 0.95
C CYS A 60 1.56 -3.64 2.27
N GLU A 61 2.06 -4.10 3.42
CA GLU A 61 1.69 -3.56 4.73
C GLU A 61 2.23 -2.14 4.96
N VAL A 62 3.43 -1.82 4.46
CA VAL A 62 3.95 -0.44 4.45
C VAL A 62 3.06 0.45 3.60
N LEU A 63 2.68 0.04 2.39
CA LEU A 63 1.78 0.81 1.52
C LEU A 63 0.38 0.98 2.12
N ARG A 64 -0.10 0.01 2.90
CA ARG A 64 -1.37 0.09 3.62
C ARG A 64 -1.34 1.16 4.72
N LYS A 65 -0.27 1.18 5.53
CA LYS A 65 -0.16 2.06 6.70
C LYS A 65 0.37 3.45 6.37
N TYR A 66 1.30 3.53 5.43
CA TYR A 66 2.00 4.75 5.01
C TYR A 66 1.90 4.94 3.48
N PRO A 67 0.68 5.05 2.91
CA PRO A 67 0.55 5.24 1.48
C PRO A 67 1.08 6.61 1.05
N PRO A 68 1.83 6.71 -0.06
CA PRO A 68 2.21 8.00 -0.63
C PRO A 68 1.03 8.88 -1.06
N GLY A 69 -0.17 8.30 -1.22
CA GLY A 69 -1.41 9.02 -1.55
C GLY A 69 -2.62 8.45 -0.82
N PHE A 70 -3.42 9.33 -0.21
CA PHE A 70 -4.53 8.95 0.68
C PHE A 70 -5.88 8.74 -0.02
N ARG A 71 -6.06 9.31 -1.21
CA ARG A 71 -7.30 9.21 -1.99
C ARG A 71 -7.03 9.33 -3.48
N GLN A 72 -7.90 8.75 -4.29
CA GLN A 72 -7.91 8.97 -5.73
C GLN A 72 -9.11 9.80 -6.12
N GLU A 73 -8.93 10.70 -7.07
CA GLU A 73 -10.00 11.58 -7.52
C GLU A 73 -10.25 11.39 -9.02
N ARG A 74 -11.51 11.47 -9.40
CA ARG A 74 -11.97 11.44 -10.80
C ARG A 74 -13.03 12.51 -10.99
N VAL A 75 -13.01 13.18 -12.14
CA VAL A 75 -14.08 14.10 -12.52
C VAL A 75 -14.99 13.39 -13.51
N CYS A 76 -16.28 13.36 -13.19
CA CYS A 76 -17.33 12.83 -14.04
C CYS A 76 -17.42 13.66 -15.34
N THR A 77 -17.24 13.03 -16.50
CA THR A 77 -17.23 13.75 -17.81
C THR A 77 -18.58 13.77 -18.52
N LYS A 78 -19.53 12.93 -18.08
CA LYS A 78 -20.90 12.80 -18.60
C LYS A 78 -21.82 12.37 -17.47
N ASP A 79 -23.08 12.80 -17.50
CA ASP A 79 -24.08 12.32 -16.54
C ASP A 79 -24.10 10.79 -16.52
N TYR A 80 -24.04 10.22 -15.33
CA TYR A 80 -23.93 8.78 -15.13
C TYR A 80 -24.95 8.32 -14.11
N ASN A 81 -25.69 7.27 -14.48
CA ASN A 81 -26.59 6.58 -13.58
C ASN A 81 -26.07 5.15 -13.43
N ASP A 82 -25.68 4.77 -12.23
CA ASP A 82 -25.19 3.42 -11.98
C ASP A 82 -26.36 2.42 -11.95
N PRO A 83 -26.41 1.46 -12.88
CA PRO A 83 -27.52 0.52 -12.96
C PRO A 83 -27.63 -0.41 -11.74
N GLU A 84 -26.54 -0.62 -11.00
CA GLU A 84 -26.57 -1.50 -9.81
C GLU A 84 -27.04 -0.78 -8.54
N THR A 85 -26.57 0.45 -8.31
CA THR A 85 -26.88 1.19 -7.08
C THR A 85 -28.00 2.22 -7.26
N GLY A 86 -28.37 2.54 -8.51
CA GLY A 86 -29.27 3.63 -8.87
C GLY A 86 -28.69 5.02 -8.61
N LEU A 87 -27.38 5.12 -8.35
CA LEU A 87 -26.72 6.38 -8.01
C LEU A 87 -26.55 7.25 -9.25
N PHE A 88 -27.13 8.44 -9.23
CA PHE A 88 -26.93 9.46 -10.25
C PHE A 88 -25.79 10.40 -9.89
N VAL A 89 -24.81 10.53 -10.79
CA VAL A 89 -23.68 11.45 -10.68
C VAL A 89 -23.68 12.42 -11.86
N PRO A 90 -23.94 13.71 -11.61
CA PRO A 90 -23.91 14.74 -12.65
C PRO A 90 -22.52 14.91 -13.26
N LYS A 91 -22.47 15.30 -14.54
CA LYS A 91 -21.27 15.78 -15.21
C LYS A 91 -20.60 16.91 -14.42
N GLY A 92 -19.28 16.86 -14.33
CA GLY A 92 -18.46 17.83 -13.60
C GLY A 92 -18.24 17.47 -12.12
N THR A 93 -18.93 16.46 -11.59
CA THR A 93 -18.77 16.03 -10.20
C THR A 93 -17.41 15.40 -9.95
N LEU A 94 -16.70 15.86 -8.92
CA LEU A 94 -15.48 15.23 -8.42
C LEU A 94 -15.85 14.05 -7.51
N VAL A 95 -15.51 12.83 -7.94
CA VAL A 95 -15.66 11.62 -7.15
C VAL A 95 -14.31 11.29 -6.51
N ALA A 96 -14.29 11.29 -5.18
CA ALA A 96 -13.11 10.96 -4.39
C ALA A 96 -13.25 9.56 -3.77
N ILE A 97 -12.25 8.72 -4.00
CA ILE A 97 -12.16 7.35 -3.51
C ILE A 97 -11.19 7.33 -2.33
N PRO A 98 -11.66 7.09 -1.09
CA PRO A 98 -10.84 7.20 0.10
C PRO A 98 -9.99 5.95 0.36
N MET A 99 -9.05 5.64 -0.54
CA MET A 99 -7.72 5.09 -0.23
C MET A 99 -7.50 4.49 1.16
N TYR A 100 -7.03 5.41 1.98
CA TYR A 100 -6.54 5.15 3.32
C TYR A 100 -7.63 4.62 4.27
N SER A 101 -8.89 5.01 4.06
CA SER A 101 -9.99 4.61 4.94
C SER A 101 -10.25 3.11 4.86
N PHE A 102 -10.34 2.55 3.65
CA PHE A 102 -10.58 1.11 3.49
C PHE A 102 -9.34 0.25 3.75
N HIS A 103 -8.12 0.80 3.55
CA HIS A 103 -6.87 0.14 3.97
C HIS A 103 -6.74 -0.03 5.50
N ASN A 104 -7.49 0.74 6.29
CA ASN A 104 -7.48 0.67 7.76
C ASN A 104 -8.83 0.23 8.33
N ASP A 105 -9.72 -0.26 7.49
CA ASP A 105 -11.04 -0.71 7.91
C ASP A 105 -10.97 -2.11 8.53
N LYS A 106 -11.54 -2.23 9.74
CA LYS A 106 -11.63 -3.49 10.48
C LYS A 106 -12.48 -4.54 9.78
N GLN A 107 -13.32 -4.15 8.83
CA GLN A 107 -14.08 -5.08 7.99
C GLN A 107 -13.16 -5.88 7.04
N TYR A 108 -12.04 -5.30 6.62
CA TYR A 108 -11.12 -5.93 5.66
C TYR A 108 -9.81 -6.37 6.30
N PHE A 109 -9.34 -5.68 7.34
CA PHE A 109 -8.07 -5.98 8.00
C PHE A 109 -8.30 -6.21 9.49
N ASP A 110 -7.95 -7.41 9.98
CA ASP A 110 -7.98 -7.71 11.40
C ASP A 110 -6.92 -6.87 12.12
N ASN A 111 -7.27 -6.22 13.24
CA ASN A 111 -6.32 -5.37 14.00
C ASN A 111 -5.53 -4.37 13.12
N PRO A 112 -6.20 -3.47 12.36
CA PRO A 112 -5.56 -2.62 11.35
C PRO A 112 -4.53 -1.64 11.94
N ASP A 113 -4.61 -1.37 13.24
CA ASP A 113 -3.67 -0.52 13.99
C ASP A 113 -2.29 -1.18 14.17
N LYS A 114 -2.22 -2.51 14.17
CA LYS A 114 -0.95 -3.24 14.23
C LYS A 114 -0.28 -3.27 12.84
N PHE A 115 1.05 -3.25 12.80
CA PHE A 115 1.79 -3.57 11.57
C PHE A 115 1.95 -5.09 11.50
N ASP A 116 1.30 -5.73 10.54
CA ASP A 116 1.32 -7.18 10.40
C ASP A 116 1.44 -7.61 8.92
N PRO A 117 2.63 -8.05 8.46
CA PRO A 117 2.82 -8.54 7.09
C PRO A 117 1.89 -9.71 6.74
N GLU A 118 1.49 -10.52 7.73
CA GLU A 118 0.65 -11.70 7.52
C GLU A 118 -0.78 -11.33 7.05
N HIS A 119 -1.17 -10.04 7.12
CA HIS A 119 -2.35 -9.56 6.41
C HIS A 119 -2.28 -9.85 4.91
N PHE A 120 -1.09 -9.96 4.32
CA PHE A 120 -0.89 -10.11 2.88
C PHE A 120 -0.48 -11.52 2.45
N THR A 121 -0.74 -12.53 3.28
CA THR A 121 -0.65 -13.94 2.86
C THR A 121 -1.63 -14.23 1.71
N PRO A 122 -1.35 -15.23 0.85
CA PRO A 122 -2.24 -15.63 -0.23
C PRO A 122 -3.67 -15.92 0.25
N GLU A 123 -3.81 -16.57 1.40
CA GLU A 123 -5.09 -16.94 2.00
C GLU A 123 -5.89 -15.72 2.45
N ASN A 124 -5.23 -14.75 3.11
CA ASN A 124 -5.90 -13.53 3.57
C ASN A 124 -6.22 -12.59 2.42
N LYS A 125 -5.37 -12.54 1.38
CA LYS A 125 -5.67 -11.82 0.13
C LYS A 125 -6.92 -12.41 -0.56
N ALA A 126 -7.01 -13.73 -0.66
CA ALA A 126 -8.12 -14.41 -1.32
C ALA A 126 -9.48 -14.24 -0.62
N LYS A 127 -9.49 -14.10 0.72
CA LYS A 127 -10.72 -13.87 1.49
C LYS A 127 -11.26 -12.44 1.38
N ARG A 128 -10.41 -11.48 1.01
CA ARG A 128 -10.78 -10.06 0.95
C ARG A 128 -11.40 -9.68 -0.39
N HIS A 129 -12.17 -8.59 -0.37
CA HIS A 129 -12.66 -7.99 -1.61
C HIS A 129 -11.50 -7.43 -2.44
N ASN A 130 -11.51 -7.66 -3.77
CA ASN A 130 -10.42 -7.23 -4.66
C ASN A 130 -10.13 -5.71 -4.62
N TYR A 131 -11.12 -4.90 -4.24
CA TYR A 131 -11.00 -3.45 -4.12
C TYR A 131 -10.71 -2.95 -2.69
N SER A 132 -10.51 -3.84 -1.73
CA SER A 132 -10.15 -3.48 -0.35
C SER A 132 -8.67 -3.08 -0.21
N PHE A 133 -7.84 -3.33 -1.22
CA PHE A 133 -6.44 -2.92 -1.24
C PHE A 133 -6.00 -2.53 -2.65
N MET A 134 -5.64 -1.26 -2.84
CA MET A 134 -5.31 -0.69 -4.15
C MET A 134 -4.30 0.47 -4.04
N PRO A 135 -3.13 0.25 -3.42
CA PRO A 135 -2.13 1.32 -3.21
C PRO A 135 -1.64 1.95 -4.53
N TRP A 136 -1.73 1.21 -5.64
CA TRP A 136 -1.33 1.65 -6.97
C TRP A 136 -2.53 2.05 -7.86
N GLY A 137 -3.75 2.12 -7.29
CA GLY A 137 -4.99 2.17 -8.05
C GLY A 137 -5.30 0.86 -8.76
N TYR A 138 -6.41 0.85 -9.49
CA TYR A 138 -6.88 -0.32 -10.21
C TYR A 138 -7.53 0.11 -11.54
N GLY A 139 -7.66 -0.83 -12.48
CA GLY A 139 -8.22 -0.57 -13.81
C GLY A 139 -7.27 0.19 -14.77
N PRO A 140 -7.77 0.80 -15.84
CA PRO A 140 -6.96 1.35 -16.94
C PRO A 140 -6.08 2.55 -16.55
N ARG A 141 -6.29 3.11 -15.36
CA ARG A 141 -5.52 4.22 -14.80
C ARG A 141 -4.73 3.81 -13.57
N SER A 142 -4.46 2.51 -13.39
CA SER A 142 -3.51 2.01 -12.40
C SER A 142 -2.10 2.59 -12.66
N CYS A 143 -1.28 2.68 -11.61
CA CYS A 143 0.07 3.22 -11.68
C CYS A 143 0.92 2.44 -12.69
N LEU A 144 1.27 3.10 -13.80
CA LEU A 144 2.18 2.54 -14.80
C LEU A 144 3.58 2.25 -14.22
N GLY A 145 3.99 3.00 -13.19
CA GLY A 145 5.28 2.86 -12.52
C GLY A 145 5.34 1.77 -11.44
N MET A 146 4.24 1.04 -11.18
CA MET A 146 4.18 0.06 -10.08
C MET A 146 5.32 -0.97 -10.15
N ARG A 147 5.53 -1.58 -11.32
CA ARG A 147 6.57 -2.62 -11.48
C ARG A 147 7.98 -2.07 -11.28
N LEU A 148 8.25 -0.90 -11.84
CA LEU A 148 9.55 -0.23 -11.71
C LEU A 148 9.82 0.11 -10.23
N ALA A 149 8.85 0.72 -9.56
CA ALA A 149 8.97 1.10 -8.16
C ALA A 149 9.22 -0.12 -7.25
N LEU A 150 8.50 -1.22 -7.47
CA LEU A 150 8.70 -2.45 -6.69
C LEU A 150 10.11 -3.02 -6.91
N ILE A 151 10.59 -3.11 -8.16
CA ILE A 151 11.92 -3.63 -8.46
C ILE A 151 13.02 -2.74 -7.88
N GLU A 152 12.92 -1.43 -8.05
CA GLU A 152 13.88 -0.45 -7.52
C GLU A 152 13.95 -0.53 -5.98
N CYS A 153 12.79 -0.49 -5.32
CA CYS A 153 12.71 -0.50 -3.87
C CYS A 153 13.13 -1.85 -3.28
N LYS A 154 12.73 -2.98 -3.89
CA LYS A 154 13.19 -4.31 -3.46
C LYS A 154 14.69 -4.42 -3.57
N SER A 155 15.26 -4.06 -4.72
CA SER A 155 16.70 -4.14 -4.94
C SER A 155 17.44 -3.31 -3.90
N PHE A 156 17.01 -2.08 -3.66
CA PHE A 156 17.60 -1.21 -2.64
C PHE A 156 17.51 -1.82 -1.24
N ILE A 157 16.33 -2.24 -0.80
CA ILE A 157 16.12 -2.79 0.56
C ILE A 157 16.91 -4.09 0.77
N CYS A 158 17.00 -4.97 -0.24
CA CYS A 158 17.77 -6.22 -0.14
C CYS A 158 19.24 -5.96 0.17
N HIS A 159 19.89 -5.04 -0.56
CA HIS A 159 21.30 -4.71 -0.34
C HIS A 159 21.52 -4.10 1.04
N ILE A 160 20.58 -3.25 1.52
CA ILE A 160 20.67 -2.65 2.85
C ILE A 160 20.53 -3.71 3.95
N VAL A 161 19.50 -4.57 3.88
CA VAL A 161 19.22 -5.57 4.92
C VAL A 161 20.29 -6.68 4.97
N HIS A 162 20.84 -7.05 3.81
CA HIS A 162 21.93 -8.01 3.71
C HIS A 162 23.22 -7.50 4.37
N ARG A 163 23.56 -6.22 4.16
CA ARG A 163 24.85 -5.66 4.60
C ARG A 163 24.79 -4.99 5.98
N PHE A 164 23.61 -4.55 6.43
CA PHE A 164 23.45 -3.78 7.65
C PHE A 164 22.34 -4.32 8.55
N SER A 165 22.58 -4.28 9.87
CA SER A 165 21.56 -4.48 10.89
C SER A 165 21.07 -3.13 11.39
N ASN A 166 19.89 -2.71 10.91
CA ASN A 166 19.32 -1.42 11.26
C ASN A 166 18.54 -1.54 12.56
N ARG A 167 18.94 -0.80 13.59
CA ARG A 167 18.19 -0.65 14.84
C ARG A 167 17.77 0.79 15.02
N ALA A 168 16.51 1.03 15.36
CA ALA A 168 16.08 2.36 15.74
C ALA A 168 16.70 2.74 17.10
N ASN A 169 17.53 3.79 17.14
CA ASN A 169 17.98 4.38 18.40
C ASN A 169 16.77 5.01 19.10
N ARG A 170 16.40 4.48 20.27
CA ARG A 170 15.21 4.87 21.04
C ARG A 170 15.24 6.30 21.60
N GLU A 171 16.31 7.07 21.40
CA GLU A 171 16.52 8.37 22.03
C GLU A 171 15.53 9.48 21.61
N ASN A 172 14.71 9.27 20.56
CA ASN A 172 13.70 10.24 20.11
C ASN A 172 12.24 9.74 20.16
N SER A 173 11.95 8.69 20.94
CA SER A 173 10.62 8.02 20.92
C SER A 173 9.49 8.78 21.64
N ASN A 174 9.81 9.79 22.46
CA ASN A 174 8.82 10.42 23.35
C ASN A 174 8.11 11.66 22.78
N SER A 175 8.39 12.11 21.56
CA SER A 175 7.80 13.35 21.03
C SER A 175 6.61 13.18 20.08
N ASN A 176 6.28 11.97 19.61
CA ASN A 176 5.24 11.79 18.58
C ASN A 176 4.19 10.68 18.83
N GLN A 177 4.17 10.05 20.02
CA GLN A 177 3.10 9.08 20.34
C GLN A 177 1.72 9.72 20.59
N ASN A 178 1.60 11.07 20.57
CA ASN A 178 0.36 11.76 20.91
C ASN A 178 -0.26 12.59 19.77
N ARG A 179 -0.10 12.13 18.52
CA ARG A 179 -0.86 12.69 17.38
C ARG A 179 -1.74 11.62 16.73
N GLN A 180 -2.55 10.93 17.54
CA GLN A 180 -3.79 10.34 17.06
C GLN A 180 -4.73 11.48 16.69
N SER A 181 -4.67 11.98 15.46
CA SER A 181 -5.85 12.61 14.88
C SER A 181 -6.82 11.48 14.60
N THR A 182 -7.72 11.19 15.54
CA THR A 182 -8.90 10.36 15.27
C THR A 182 -9.67 11.04 14.14
N PRO A 183 -9.78 10.46 12.92
CA PRO A 183 -10.75 10.96 11.97
C PRO A 183 -12.15 10.74 12.57
N PRO A 184 -13.12 11.62 12.29
CA PRO A 184 -14.45 11.50 12.86
C PRO A 184 -15.02 10.12 12.52
N THR A 185 -15.32 9.36 13.56
CA THR A 185 -16.10 8.12 13.50
C THR A 185 -17.47 8.39 12.88
N ASN A 186 -17.91 7.41 12.08
CA ASN A 186 -19.22 7.29 11.42
C ASN A 186 -19.41 8.08 10.11
N ALA A 187 -18.84 7.54 9.04
CA ALA A 187 -19.52 7.46 7.75
C ALA A 187 -19.30 6.04 7.20
N SER A 188 -20.39 5.28 7.16
CA SER A 188 -20.55 3.90 6.65
C SER A 188 -19.45 3.40 5.70
N SER A 189 -18.59 2.53 6.23
CA SER A 189 -17.53 1.79 5.52
C SER A 189 -18.00 0.99 4.31
N ARG A 190 -19.28 0.60 4.27
CA ARG A 190 -19.92 -0.06 3.11
C ARG A 190 -19.73 0.73 1.80
N PHE A 191 -19.75 2.07 1.88
CA PHE A 191 -19.69 2.91 0.70
C PHE A 191 -18.29 2.97 0.07
N GLY A 192 -17.19 2.70 0.78
CA GLY A 192 -15.85 2.93 0.22
C GLY A 192 -15.49 2.02 -0.96
N VAL A 193 -15.68 0.71 -0.78
CA VAL A 193 -15.49 -0.30 -1.83
C VAL A 193 -16.58 -0.17 -2.90
N GLU A 194 -17.82 0.12 -2.51
CA GLU A 194 -18.93 0.35 -3.45
C GLU A 194 -18.69 1.59 -4.33
N ILE A 195 -18.15 2.69 -3.77
CA ILE A 195 -17.73 3.88 -4.51
C ILE A 195 -16.66 3.50 -5.53
N TYR A 196 -15.69 2.65 -5.17
CA TYR A 196 -14.71 2.20 -6.15
C TYR A 196 -15.33 1.34 -7.25
N CYS A 197 -16.17 0.35 -6.89
CA CYS A 197 -16.91 -0.45 -7.86
C CYS A 197 -17.70 0.45 -8.83
N PHE A 198 -18.41 1.43 -8.28
CA PHE A 198 -19.15 2.45 -8.99
C PHE A 198 -18.25 3.25 -9.95
N VAL A 199 -17.12 3.78 -9.48
CA VAL A 199 -16.19 4.53 -10.34
C VAL A 199 -15.60 3.63 -11.44
N ASN A 200 -15.31 2.36 -11.12
CA ASN A 200 -14.79 1.43 -12.11
C ASN A 200 -15.84 1.16 -13.20
N ARG A 201 -17.10 0.88 -12.84
CA ARG A 201 -18.22 0.73 -13.79
C ARG A 201 -18.42 1.97 -14.64
N MET A 202 -18.34 3.15 -14.03
CA MET A 202 -18.42 4.43 -14.74
C MET A 202 -17.36 4.57 -15.84
N ILE A 203 -16.14 4.05 -15.60
CA ILE A 203 -15.02 4.10 -16.56
C ILE A 203 -15.15 2.99 -17.61
N THR A 204 -15.52 1.78 -17.20
CA THR A 204 -15.53 0.61 -18.10
C THR A 204 -16.84 0.46 -18.89
N GLY A 205 -17.91 1.14 -18.50
CA GLY A 205 -19.21 1.09 -19.19
C GLY A 205 -19.98 -0.23 -19.03
N ASN A 206 -19.57 -1.07 -18.08
CA ASN A 206 -20.25 -2.31 -17.69
C ASN A 206 -20.97 -2.10 -16.37
#